data_AF-A0A183EMX4-F1
#
_entry.id   AF-A0A183EMX4-F1
#
_cell.length_a   1.000
_cell.length_b   1.000
_cell.length_c   1.000
_cell.angle_alpha   90.00
_cell.angle_beta   90.00
_cell.angle_gamma   90.00
#
_symmetry.space_group_name_H-M   'P 1'
#
loop_
_entity.id
_entity.type
_entity.pdbx_description
1 polymer ?
#
loop_
_entity_poly.entity_id
_entity_poly.type
_entity_poly.pdbx_seq_one_letter_code
_entity_poly.pdbx_strand_id
1 'polypeptide(L)'
;MFILYCAWKPRKEADLSDFWAAVEINDHFTMKFLDKSFNVSLVMLPSVKLCKRHTVTHLVIVPSRTASFAIRDAIRDTWANQSNAAALRVGRVVVYFLVSIQQDEAIMRQIVNESVEYNDLIVTSIDENYYNLTLKVKHLSAHCGSGVFKS
;
A
#
# COMPACT_ATOMS: atom_id res chain seq x y z
N MET A 1 -25.22 -37.46 10.43
CA MET A 1 -25.09 -36.49 9.33
C MET A 1 -26.10 -35.38 9.56
N PHE A 2 -25.67 -34.24 10.09
CA PHE A 2 -26.52 -33.07 10.32
C PHE A 2 -25.84 -31.87 9.64
N ILE A 3 -26.47 -31.35 8.59
CA ILE A 3 -26.06 -30.12 7.93
C ILE A 3 -26.86 -28.99 8.56
N LEU A 4 -26.20 -28.16 9.37
CA LEU A 4 -26.73 -26.87 9.81
C LEU A 4 -26.41 -25.85 8.71
N TYR A 5 -27.45 -25.32 8.06
CA TYR A 5 -27.32 -24.15 7.19
C TYR A 5 -27.10 -22.92 8.06
N CYS A 6 -25.92 -22.30 7.98
CA CYS A 6 -25.73 -20.93 8.46
C CYS A 6 -26.39 -19.97 7.47
N ALA A 7 -27.52 -19.39 7.88
CA ALA A 7 -28.15 -18.27 7.18
C ALA A 7 -27.23 -17.04 7.27
N TRP A 8 -26.57 -16.70 6.16
CA TRP A 8 -25.78 -15.47 6.01
C TRP A 8 -26.75 -14.28 5.91
N LYS A 9 -26.84 -13.48 6.98
CA LYS A 9 -27.61 -12.24 7.02
C LYS A 9 -26.71 -11.12 6.49
N PRO A 10 -27.01 -10.47 5.35
CA PRO A 10 -26.19 -9.38 4.85
C PRO A 10 -26.26 -8.21 5.84
N ARG A 11 -25.09 -7.84 6.37
CA ARG A 11 -24.91 -6.65 7.22
C ARG A 11 -24.97 -5.45 6.27
N LYS A 12 -25.83 -4.47 6.56
CA LYS A 12 -25.96 -3.26 5.74
C LYS A 12 -24.59 -2.60 5.55
N GLU A 13 -24.23 -2.41 4.28
CA GLU A 13 -23.10 -1.61 3.80
C GLU A 13 -23.07 -0.29 4.58
N ALA A 14 -22.00 -0.05 5.35
CA ALA A 14 -21.69 1.32 5.75
C ALA A 14 -21.13 2.00 4.52
N ASP A 15 -21.80 3.06 4.07
CA ASP A 15 -21.41 3.81 2.88
C ASP A 15 -20.09 4.55 3.15
N LEU A 16 -18.99 4.01 2.62
CA LEU A 16 -17.64 4.56 2.74
C LEU A 16 -17.34 5.60 1.65
N SER A 17 -18.31 5.90 0.77
CA SER A 17 -18.10 6.83 -0.35
C SER A 17 -17.67 8.22 0.15
N ASP A 18 -18.22 8.70 1.26
CA ASP A 18 -17.86 9.99 1.87
C ASP A 18 -16.42 10.01 2.41
N PHE A 19 -15.94 8.90 2.96
CA PHE A 19 -14.56 8.77 3.44
C PHE A 19 -13.56 8.79 2.28
N TRP A 20 -13.84 8.02 1.21
CA TRP A 20 -12.99 8.00 0.02
C TRP A 20 -13.10 9.27 -0.82
N ALA A 21 -14.24 9.97 -0.81
CA ALA A 21 -14.43 11.25 -1.48
C ALA A 21 -13.55 12.37 -0.88
N ALA A 22 -13.13 12.24 0.37
CA ALA A 22 -12.20 13.16 1.02
C ALA A 22 -10.72 12.86 0.71
N VAL A 23 -10.42 11.71 0.09
CA VAL A 23 -9.06 11.35 -0.33
C VAL A 23 -8.90 11.75 -1.80
N GLU A 24 -8.04 12.73 -2.09
CA GLU A 24 -7.74 13.14 -3.47
C GLU A 24 -7.02 12.02 -4.25
N ILE A 25 -7.79 11.22 -4.99
CA ILE A 25 -7.28 10.20 -5.92
C ILE A 25 -6.85 10.91 -7.21
N ASN A 26 -5.61 11.37 -7.28
CA ASN A 26 -5.14 12.18 -8.41
C ASN A 26 -4.46 11.38 -9.53
N ASP A 27 -4.08 10.11 -9.32
CA ASP A 27 -3.39 9.30 -10.34
C ASP A 27 -4.06 7.94 -10.57
N HIS A 28 -4.71 7.80 -11.73
CA HIS A 28 -5.25 6.55 -12.24
C HIS A 28 -4.30 5.93 -13.26
N PHE A 29 -3.94 4.66 -13.05
CA PHE A 29 -3.13 3.89 -13.97
C PHE A 29 -3.89 2.69 -14.53
N THR A 30 -3.99 2.61 -15.85
CA THR A 30 -4.57 1.45 -16.52
C THR A 30 -3.47 0.44 -16.86
N MET A 31 -3.46 -0.68 -16.16
CA MET A 31 -2.62 -1.83 -16.50
C MET A 31 -3.25 -2.60 -17.64
N LYS A 32 -2.61 -2.58 -18.81
CA LYS A 32 -3.02 -3.39 -19.97
C LYS A 32 -2.19 -4.67 -20.05
N PHE A 33 -2.89 -5.80 -20.12
CA PHE A 33 -2.38 -7.10 -20.52
C PHE A 33 -2.96 -7.46 -21.89
N LEU A 34 -2.49 -8.54 -22.51
CA LEU A 34 -2.91 -8.94 -23.86
C LEU A 34 -4.42 -9.19 -23.96
N ASP A 35 -5.01 -9.68 -22.88
CA ASP A 35 -6.39 -10.15 -22.78
C ASP A 35 -7.25 -9.31 -21.82
N LYS A 36 -6.63 -8.58 -20.88
CA LYS A 36 -7.35 -7.89 -19.81
C LYS A 36 -6.75 -6.54 -19.47
N SER A 37 -7.62 -5.59 -19.10
CA SER A 37 -7.20 -4.30 -18.55
C SER A 37 -7.74 -4.14 -17.13
N PHE A 38 -6.94 -3.52 -16.27
CA PHE A 38 -7.31 -3.21 -14.90
C PHE A 38 -7.07 -1.72 -14.65
N ASN A 39 -8.08 -1.03 -14.14
CA ASN A 39 -7.96 0.34 -13.69
C ASN A 39 -7.58 0.31 -12.20
N VAL A 40 -6.37 0.77 -11.90
CA VAL A 40 -5.82 0.79 -10.56
C VAL A 40 -5.39 2.22 -10.23
N SER A 41 -5.70 2.69 -9.04
CA SER A 41 -5.20 3.95 -8.52
C SER A 41 -4.32 3.77 -7.29
N LEU A 42 -3.41 4.74 -7.11
CA LEU A 42 -2.74 5.00 -5.85
C LEU A 42 -3.61 6.01 -5.10
N VAL A 43 -4.22 5.55 -4.01
CA VAL A 43 -5.17 6.32 -3.22
C VAL A 43 -4.43 7.23 -2.25
N MET A 44 -3.33 6.73 -1.69
CA MET A 44 -2.50 7.49 -0.78
C MET A 44 -1.04 7.20 -1.06
N LEU A 45 -0.24 8.27 -1.07
CA LEU A 45 1.20 8.20 -1.27
C LEU A 45 1.94 8.93 -0.15
N PRO A 46 3.11 8.42 0.24
CA PRO A 46 3.96 9.11 1.19
C PRO A 46 4.53 10.38 0.53
N SER A 47 4.87 11.37 1.36
CA SER A 47 5.46 12.62 0.88
C SER A 47 6.70 12.38 0.02
N VAL A 48 6.61 12.72 -1.27
CA VAL A 48 7.63 12.47 -2.32
C VAL A 48 8.96 13.23 -2.12
N LYS A 49 9.10 13.97 -1.01
CA LYS A 49 10.30 14.73 -0.65
C LYS A 49 11.54 13.83 -0.50
N LEU A 50 11.35 12.57 -0.11
CA LEU A 50 12.44 11.61 0.05
C LEU A 50 13.00 11.14 -1.30
N CYS A 51 12.14 10.84 -2.28
CA CYS A 51 12.55 10.34 -3.60
C CYS A 51 13.22 11.41 -4.47
N LYS A 52 13.04 12.71 -4.16
CA LYS A 52 13.71 13.82 -4.86
C LYS A 52 15.14 14.07 -4.37
N ARG A 53 15.59 13.37 -3.30
CA ARG A 53 16.99 13.46 -2.86
C ARG A 53 17.86 12.63 -3.80
N HIS A 54 18.87 13.27 -4.40
CA HIS A 54 19.87 12.61 -5.25
C HIS A 54 20.66 11.47 -4.57
N THR A 55 20.46 11.27 -3.26
CA THR A 55 21.13 10.24 -2.47
C THR A 55 20.41 8.89 -2.50
N VAL A 56 19.12 8.85 -2.83
CA VAL A 56 18.35 7.60 -2.84
C VAL A 56 18.77 6.76 -4.05
N THR A 57 19.30 5.57 -3.78
CA THR A 57 19.74 4.62 -4.80
C THR A 57 18.83 3.40 -4.90
N HIS A 58 18.13 3.05 -3.83
CA HIS A 58 17.27 1.87 -3.79
C HIS A 58 15.93 2.16 -3.12
N LEU A 59 14.89 1.59 -3.70
CA LEU A 59 13.53 1.59 -3.16
C LEU A 59 13.16 0.17 -2.76
N VAL A 60 12.81 -0.02 -1.50
CA VAL A 60 12.30 -1.30 -0.97
C VAL A 60 10.82 -1.15 -0.72
N ILE A 61 10.03 -2.03 -1.32
CA ILE A 61 8.59 -2.06 -1.11
C ILE A 61 8.24 -3.38 -0.45
N VAL A 62 7.51 -3.30 0.65
CA VAL A 62 7.02 -4.45 1.40
C VAL A 62 5.51 -4.56 1.21
N PRO A 63 5.01 -5.50 0.39
CA PRO A 63 3.58 -5.80 0.36
C PRO A 63 3.12 -6.28 1.74
N SER A 64 2.09 -5.64 2.28
CA SER A 64 1.54 -5.97 3.59
C SER A 64 0.03 -6.03 3.56
N ARG A 65 -0.54 -6.82 4.47
CA ARG A 65 -1.98 -6.82 4.71
C ARG A 65 -2.36 -5.55 5.45
N THR A 66 -3.47 -4.94 5.09
CA THR A 66 -3.90 -3.65 5.63
C THR A 66 -4.05 -3.75 7.16
N ALA A 67 -4.68 -4.81 7.65
CA ALA A 67 -4.85 -5.05 9.09
C ALA A 67 -3.58 -5.49 9.86
N SER A 68 -2.44 -5.71 9.20
CA SER A 68 -1.21 -6.21 9.83
C SER A 68 -0.30 -5.10 10.38
N PHE A 69 -0.85 -4.23 11.21
CA PHE A 69 -0.14 -3.10 11.84
C PHE A 69 1.10 -3.57 12.63
N ALA A 70 0.93 -4.50 13.56
CA ALA A 70 2.01 -5.00 14.40
C ALA A 70 3.19 -5.63 13.62
N ILE A 71 2.92 -6.18 12.44
CA ILE A 71 3.98 -6.72 11.56
C ILE A 71 4.79 -5.58 10.94
N ARG A 72 4.12 -4.50 10.52
CA ARG A 72 4.80 -3.31 9.99
C ARG A 72 5.63 -2.64 11.10
N ASP A 73 5.11 -2.55 12.31
CA ASP A 73 5.84 -2.00 13.46
C ASP A 73 7.08 -2.83 13.79
N ALA A 74 6.95 -4.16 13.84
CA ALA A 74 8.10 -5.04 14.03
C ALA A 74 9.18 -4.86 12.94
N ILE A 75 8.78 -4.59 11.69
CA ILE A 75 9.72 -4.28 10.61
C ILE A 75 10.41 -2.92 10.85
N ARG A 76 9.65 -1.88 11.24
CA ARG A 76 10.17 -0.54 11.59
C ARG A 76 11.15 -0.59 12.75
N ASP A 77 10.90 -1.45 13.73
CA ASP A 77 11.74 -1.61 14.92
C ASP A 77 12.99 -2.46 14.65
N THR A 78 12.98 -3.25 13.58
CA THR A 78 14.09 -4.15 13.23
C THR A 78 14.90 -3.62 12.05
N TRP A 79 14.84 -4.27 10.89
CA TRP A 79 15.73 -4.00 9.77
C TRP A 79 15.40 -2.71 9.02
N ALA A 80 14.16 -2.20 9.15
CA ALA A 80 13.77 -0.91 8.56
C ALA A 80 14.06 0.28 9.50
N ASN A 81 14.70 0.05 10.65
CA ASN A 81 15.11 1.10 11.55
C ASN A 81 16.41 1.79 11.07
N GLN A 82 16.41 3.12 11.02
CA GLN A 82 17.60 3.91 10.62
C GLN A 82 18.79 3.72 11.58
N SER A 83 18.53 3.43 12.87
CA SER A 83 19.58 3.14 13.85
C SER A 83 20.29 1.81 13.56
N ASN A 84 19.58 0.85 12.93
CA ASN A 84 20.07 -0.50 12.67
C ASN A 84 20.72 -0.66 11.29
N ALA A 85 20.37 0.18 10.31
CA ALA A 85 20.89 0.09 8.96
C ALA A 85 21.50 1.42 8.47
N ALA A 86 22.81 1.43 8.27
CA ALA A 86 23.55 2.60 7.81
C ALA A 86 23.00 3.17 6.48
N ALA A 87 22.56 2.30 5.56
CA ALA A 87 22.02 2.70 4.26
C ALA A 87 20.69 3.48 4.36
N LEU A 88 19.85 3.16 5.36
CA LEU A 88 18.64 3.92 5.67
C LEU A 88 18.99 5.25 6.32
N ARG A 89 19.93 5.25 7.27
CA ARG A 89 20.40 6.46 7.96
C ARG A 89 20.94 7.52 7.01
N VAL A 90 21.71 7.12 6.00
CA VAL A 90 22.25 8.05 4.99
C VAL A 90 21.26 8.34 3.85
N GLY A 91 20.04 7.80 3.92
CA GLY A 91 18.99 8.04 2.92
C GLY A 91 19.34 7.48 1.53
N ARG A 92 20.09 6.38 1.46
CA ARG A 92 20.34 5.64 0.21
C ARG A 92 19.25 4.63 -0.10
N VAL A 93 18.68 4.04 0.95
CA VAL A 93 17.55 3.12 0.85
C VAL A 93 16.34 3.80 1.47
N VAL A 94 15.18 3.65 0.84
CA VAL A 94 13.88 4.03 1.41
C VAL A 94 12.99 2.81 1.40
N VAL A 95 12.24 2.60 2.49
CA VAL A 95 11.31 1.48 2.66
C VAL A 95 9.90 2.04 2.68
N TYR A 96 9.00 1.45 1.89
CA TYR A 96 7.58 1.73 1.93
C TYR A 96 6.76 0.44 2.07
N PHE A 97 5.62 0.54 2.74
CA PHE A 97 4.66 -0.55 2.82
C PHE A 97 3.55 -0.35 1.79
N LEU A 98 3.26 -1.40 1.03
CA LEU A 98 2.17 -1.40 0.06
C LEU A 98 0.97 -2.13 0.64
N VAL A 99 -0.10 -1.37 0.91
CA VAL A 99 -1.37 -1.86 1.48
C VAL A 99 -2.54 -1.56 0.54
N SER A 100 -3.69 -2.15 0.82
CA SER A 100 -4.90 -2.00 0.00
C SER A 100 -5.94 -1.16 0.71
N ILE A 101 -6.88 -0.63 -0.06
CA ILE A 101 -8.17 -0.21 0.51
C ILE A 101 -8.92 -1.43 1.09
N GLN A 102 -9.66 -1.20 2.15
CA GLN A 102 -10.49 -2.20 2.85
C GLN A 102 -11.88 -1.62 3.11
N GLN A 103 -12.87 -2.50 3.27
CA GLN A 103 -14.25 -2.13 3.60
C GLN A 103 -14.46 -1.84 5.10
N ASP A 104 -13.53 -2.25 5.96
CA ASP A 104 -13.64 -1.97 7.39
C ASP A 104 -13.16 -0.55 7.68
N GLU A 105 -14.10 0.34 8.01
CA GLU A 105 -13.83 1.74 8.32
C GLU A 105 -12.88 1.91 9.51
N ALA A 106 -12.99 1.07 10.52
CA ALA A 106 -12.14 1.16 11.71
C ALA A 106 -10.69 0.80 11.37
N ILE A 107 -10.48 -0.14 10.45
CA ILE A 107 -9.15 -0.44 9.90
C ILE A 107 -8.66 0.72 9.04
N MET A 108 -9.52 1.29 8.18
CA MET A 108 -9.11 2.39 7.29
C MET A 108 -8.75 3.67 8.06
N ARG A 109 -9.46 3.99 9.14
CA ARG A 109 -9.08 5.11 10.03
C ARG A 109 -7.72 4.89 10.68
N GLN A 110 -7.41 3.65 11.08
CA GLN A 110 -6.08 3.32 11.61
C GLN A 110 -4.98 3.46 10.55
N ILE A 111 -5.25 3.08 9.30
CA ILE A 111 -4.31 3.27 8.17
C ILE A 111 -4.03 4.75 7.92
N VAL A 112 -5.05 5.62 7.99
CA VAL A 112 -4.85 7.07 7.86
C VAL A 112 -3.98 7.61 9.01
N ASN A 113 -4.23 7.19 10.24
CA ASN A 113 -3.40 7.61 11.37
C ASN A 113 -1.95 7.14 11.21
N GLU A 114 -1.75 5.87 10.85
CA GLU A 114 -0.43 5.29 10.60
C GLU A 114 0.30 6.01 9.45
N SER A 115 -0.40 6.37 8.37
CA SER A 115 0.21 7.07 7.25
C SER A 115 0.67 8.48 7.62
N VAL A 116 -0.08 9.18 8.48
CA VAL A 116 0.30 10.50 8.99
C VAL A 116 1.50 10.38 9.94
N GLU A 117 1.52 9.35 10.79
CA GLU A 117 2.56 9.13 11.78
C GLU A 117 3.90 8.75 11.14
N TYR A 118 3.91 7.76 10.25
CA TYR A 118 5.14 7.20 9.69
C TYR A 118 5.48 7.70 8.28
N ASN A 119 4.49 8.18 7.52
CA ASN A 119 4.65 8.66 6.15
C ASN A 119 5.41 7.65 5.26
N ASP A 120 5.13 6.35 5.45
CA ASP A 120 5.76 5.24 4.74
C ASP A 120 4.76 4.29 4.06
N LEU A 121 3.46 4.64 4.03
CA LEU A 121 2.41 3.84 3.42
C LEU A 121 2.10 4.28 1.99
N ILE A 122 2.02 3.29 1.10
CA ILE A 122 1.43 3.40 -0.23
C ILE A 122 0.13 2.60 -0.20
N VAL A 123 -1.01 3.27 -0.40
CA VAL A 123 -2.34 2.64 -0.41
C VAL A 123 -2.85 2.54 -1.84
N THR A 124 -3.21 1.34 -2.28
CA THR A 124 -3.74 1.09 -3.63
C THR A 124 -5.21 0.66 -3.60
N SER A 125 -5.93 0.95 -4.69
CA SER A 125 -7.30 0.47 -4.92
C SER A 125 -7.39 -1.03 -5.24
N ILE A 126 -6.27 -1.74 -5.36
CA ILE A 126 -6.27 -3.19 -5.64
C ILE A 126 -6.73 -3.95 -4.40
N ASP A 127 -7.71 -4.83 -4.54
CA ASP A 127 -8.19 -5.67 -3.44
C ASP A 127 -7.09 -6.53 -2.80
N GLU A 128 -7.22 -6.72 -1.49
CA GLU A 128 -6.29 -7.52 -0.71
C GLU A 128 -6.57 -9.02 -0.86
N ASN A 129 -5.96 -9.63 -1.88
CA ASN A 129 -5.91 -11.07 -2.02
C ASN A 129 -4.54 -11.51 -2.58
N TYR A 130 -4.20 -12.79 -2.38
CA TYR A 130 -2.91 -13.34 -2.83
C TYR A 130 -2.77 -13.29 -4.36
N TYR A 131 -3.86 -13.50 -5.10
CA TYR A 131 -3.87 -13.47 -6.57
C TYR A 131 -3.50 -12.10 -7.14
N ASN A 132 -3.83 -11.02 -6.41
CA ASN A 132 -3.58 -9.65 -6.79
C ASN A 132 -2.16 -9.16 -6.43
N LEU A 133 -1.35 -9.97 -5.76
CA LEU A 133 0.01 -9.58 -5.36
C LEU A 133 0.87 -9.19 -6.57
N THR A 134 0.77 -9.94 -7.67
CA THR A 134 1.47 -9.62 -8.92
C THR A 134 1.00 -8.29 -9.51
N LEU A 135 -0.30 -7.99 -9.42
CA LEU A 135 -0.87 -6.72 -9.91
C LEU A 135 -0.32 -5.54 -9.09
N LYS A 136 -0.25 -5.69 -7.77
CA LYS A 136 0.32 -4.70 -6.84
C LYS A 136 1.77 -4.36 -7.17
N VAL A 137 2.61 -5.39 -7.36
CA VAL A 137 4.03 -5.20 -7.67
C VAL A 137 4.21 -4.53 -9.03
N LYS A 138 3.49 -4.99 -10.07
CA LYS A 138 3.62 -4.42 -11.41
C LYS A 138 3.09 -2.98 -11.49
N HIS A 139 1.98 -2.66 -10.83
CA HIS A 139 1.44 -1.30 -10.77
C HIS A 139 2.48 -0.30 -10.22
N LEU A 140 3.14 -0.67 -9.12
CA LEU A 140 4.14 0.19 -8.49
C LEU A 140 5.40 0.37 -9.33
N SER A 141 5.82 -0.68 -10.06
CA SER A 141 6.96 -0.60 -10.98
C SER A 141 6.72 0.42 -12.10
N ALA A 142 5.48 0.58 -12.56
CA ALA A 142 5.15 1.57 -13.58
C ALA A 142 5.22 3.02 -13.04
N HIS A 143 4.91 3.23 -11.76
CA HIS A 143 4.92 4.55 -11.15
C HIS A 143 6.30 4.97 -10.65
N CYS A 144 7.14 4.03 -10.19
CA CYS A 144 8.50 4.30 -9.73
C CYS A 144 9.58 4.07 -10.81
N GLY A 145 9.20 3.49 -11.96
CA GLY A 145 10.10 3.06 -13.03
C GLY A 145 10.75 4.18 -13.85
N SER A 146 10.38 5.44 -13.66
CA SER A 146 10.98 6.55 -14.41
C SER A 146 12.39 6.94 -13.93
N GLY A 147 12.92 6.35 -12.84
CA GLY A 147 14.16 6.85 -12.23
C GLY A 147 15.22 5.88 -11.69
N VAL A 148 14.94 4.59 -11.46
CA VAL A 148 15.86 3.79 -10.60
C VAL A 148 16.29 2.41 -11.15
N PHE A 149 15.70 1.89 -12.23
CA PHE A 149 16.11 0.60 -12.78
C PHE A 149 16.43 0.70 -14.27
N LYS A 150 17.64 1.18 -14.57
CA LYS A 150 18.34 0.79 -15.80
C LYS A 150 19.45 -0.18 -15.39
N SER A 151 19.29 -1.43 -15.79
CA SER A 151 20.39 -2.40 -15.86
C SER A 151 21.40 -1.96 -16.91
#